data_AF-A0A845RZV4-F1
#
_entry.id   AF-A0A845RZV4-F1
#
_cell.length_a   1.000
_cell.length_b   1.000
_cell.length_c   1.000
_cell.angle_alpha   90.00
_cell.angle_beta   90.00
_cell.angle_gamma   90.00
#
_symmetry.space_group_name_H-M   'P 1'
#
loop_
_entity.id
_entity.type
_entity.pdbx_description
1 polymer ?
#
loop_
_entity_poly.entity_id
_entity_poly.type
_entity_poly.pdbx_seq_one_letter_code
_entity_poly.pdbx_strand_id
1 'polypeptide(L)' 'LKANEVEFWLDGNNRIHERLRYKKSGSKWVKEILYP' A
#
# COMPACT_ATOMS: atom_id res chain seq x y z
N LEU A 1 -13.22 1.10 14.50
CA LEU A 1 -11.78 1.39 14.30
C LEU A 1 -11.62 2.42 13.18
N LYS A 2 -10.77 3.44 13.32
CA LYS A 2 -10.31 4.26 12.19
C LYS A 2 -8.95 3.71 11.75
N ALA A 3 -8.86 3.22 10.51
CA ALA A 3 -7.59 2.82 9.92
C ALA A 3 -6.73 4.06 9.61
N ASN A 4 -5.44 3.96 9.93
CA ASN A 4 -4.41 4.95 9.60
C ASN A 4 -3.54 4.52 8.41
N GLU A 5 -3.65 3.25 8.02
CA GLU A 5 -2.90 2.62 6.94
C GLU A 5 -3.72 1.48 6.33
N VAL A 6 -3.55 1.25 5.03
CA VAL A 6 -4.08 0.11 4.28
C VAL A 6 -3.01 -0.32 3.28
N GLU A 7 -2.75 -1.62 3.19
CA GLU A 7 -1.87 -2.22 2.19
C GLU A 7 -2.64 -3.17 1.28
N PHE A 8 -2.42 -3.04 -0.02
CA PHE A 8 -2.92 -3.93 -1.04
C PHE A 8 -1.77 -4.76 -1.58
N TRP A 9 -2.01 -6.07 -1.66
CA TRP A 9 -1.07 -7.05 -2.15
C TRP A 9 -1.58 -7.53 -3.50
N LEU A 10 -0.87 -7.21 -4.58
CA LEU A 10 -1.13 -7.80 -5.87
C LEU A 10 -0.21 -9.02 -6.02
N ASP A 11 -0.81 -10.19 -6.27
CA ASP A 11 -0.02 -11.36 -6.62
C ASP A 11 0.57 -11.13 -8.02
N GLY A 12 1.88 -10.95 -8.07
CA GLY A 12 2.61 -10.70 -9.30
C GLY A 12 3.20 -11.98 -9.85
N ASN A 13 3.22 -12.08 -11.17
CA ASN A 13 3.83 -13.23 -11.83
C ASN A 13 5.34 -13.24 -11.55
N ASN A 14 5.93 -14.44 -11.40
CA ASN A 14 7.38 -14.60 -11.19
C ASN A 14 7.94 -14.08 -9.83
N ARG A 15 7.14 -14.06 -8.76
CA ARG A 15 7.50 -13.61 -7.37
C ARG A 15 7.82 -12.12 -7.21
N ILE A 16 7.61 -11.32 -8.24
CA ILE A 16 7.71 -9.87 -8.13
C ILE A 16 6.37 -9.37 -7.59
N HIS A 17 6.26 -9.23 -6.27
CA HIS A 17 5.06 -8.72 -5.63
C HIS A 17 5.04 -7.19 -5.70
N GLU A 18 4.02 -6.63 -6.35
CA GLU A 18 3.75 -5.19 -6.24
C GLU A 18 2.88 -4.95 -5.01
N ARG A 19 3.37 -4.14 -4.08
CA ARG A 19 2.65 -3.72 -2.88
C ARG A 19 2.25 -2.26 -3.02
N LEU A 20 0.97 -1.97 -2.86
CA LEU A 20 0.46 -0.60 -2.84
C LEU A 20 0.03 -0.26 -1.42
N ARG A 21 0.67 0.75 -0.85
CA ARG A 21 0.35 1.25 0.49
C ARG A 21 -0.33 2.61 0.42
N TYR A 22 -1.36 2.79 1.24
CA TYR A 22 -1.94 4.08 1.55
C TYR A 22 -1.76 4.39 3.03
N LYS A 23 -1.15 5.54 3.32
CA LYS A 23 -0.98 6.05 4.69
C LYS A 23 -1.68 7.39 4.86
N LYS A 24 -2.37 7.58 5.99
CA LYS A 24 -2.93 8.90 6.32
C LYS A 24 -1.82 9.86 6.71
N SER A 25 -1.83 11.04 6.10
CA SER A 25 -1.08 12.22 6.51
C SER A 25 -2.06 13.37 6.74
N GLY A 26 -2.42 13.57 8.01
CA GLY A 26 -3.51 14.46 8.41
C GLY A 26 -4.87 14.01 7.85
N SER A 27 -5.50 14.86 7.04
CA SER A 27 -6.76 14.58 6.34
C SER A 27 -6.57 13.97 4.95
N LYS A 28 -5.33 13.79 4.49
CA LYS A 28 -5.01 13.28 3.15
C LYS A 28 -4.49 11.85 3.23
N TRP A 29 -4.63 11.12 2.13
CA TRP A 29 -3.99 9.84 1.92
C TRP A 29 -2.80 9.99 1.00
N VAL A 30 -1.68 9.40 1.38
CA VAL A 30 -0.46 9.36 0.59
C VAL A 30 -0.32 7.93 0.05
N LYS A 31 -0.17 7.81 -1.27
CA LYS A 31 0.07 6.55 -1.97
C LYS A 31 1.56 6.29 -2.04
N GLU A 32 1.96 5.04 -1.87
CA GLU A 32 3.33 4.57 -2.04
C GLU A 32 3.33 3.19 -2.72
N ILE A 33 4.17 3.04 -3.75
CA ILE A 33 4.44 1.74 -4.37
C ILE A 33 5.67 1.16 -3.68
N LEU A 34 5.52 -0.02 -3.11
CA LEU A 34 6.58 -0.78 -2.47
C LEU A 34 6.98 -1.91 -3.42
N TYR A 35 8.28 -2.02 -3.68
CA TYR A 35 8.88 -3.14 -4.40
C TYR A 35 9.37 -4.20 -3.41
N PRO A 36 9.47 -5.48 -3.82
CA PRO A 36 10.13 -6.50 -3.01
C PRO A 36 11.64 -6.23 -2.87
#